data_AF-A0A507EB94-F1
#
_entry.id   AF-A0A507EB94-F1
#
_cell.length_a   1.000
_cell.length_b   1.000
_cell.length_c   1.000
_cell.angle_alpha   90.00
_cell.angle_beta   90.00
_cell.angle_gamma   90.00
#
_symmetry.space_group_name_H-M   'P 1'
#
loop_
_entity.id
_entity.type
_entity.pdbx_description
1 polymer ?
#
loop_
_entity_poly.entity_id
_entity_poly.type
_entity_poly.pdbx_seq_one_letter_code
_entity_poly.pdbx_strand_id
1 'polypeptide(L)'
;MEQPGNGGTAVSAVSRHDENILNLIFNPDSGLALDDEPLLGNATTLPAIDSMTLTRLKMIEQEAVILAEQNDLAGSIGKLNECITLCPEYASAYNNRAQAFRLNGQVKEALEDLERALKYGVGNASVLKQAYTQRAIIRKSQGDATGAENDFAQGARYGNEVAKTAVRNNPYAKMCNAIVMEAMNKLGA
;
A
#
# COMPACT_ATOMS: atom_id res chain seq x y z
N MET A 1 -50.89 21.10 -38.08
CA MET A 1 -49.48 20.69 -38.25
C MET A 1 -49.04 20.09 -36.93
N GLU A 2 -49.19 18.78 -36.82
CA GLU A 2 -48.50 17.98 -35.82
C GLU A 2 -47.04 17.84 -36.23
N GLN A 3 -46.11 18.00 -35.29
CA GLN A 3 -45.09 16.98 -35.03
C GLN A 3 -44.66 17.01 -33.54
N PRO A 4 -44.27 15.85 -32.96
CA PRO A 4 -44.15 15.63 -31.52
C PRO A 4 -42.71 15.41 -31.05
N GLY A 5 -42.52 15.40 -29.73
CA GLY A 5 -41.53 14.55 -29.05
C GLY A 5 -40.10 15.09 -28.91
N ASN A 6 -39.71 15.40 -27.67
CA ASN A 6 -38.52 14.75 -27.11
C ASN A 6 -38.65 14.65 -25.58
N GLY A 7 -39.32 13.59 -25.13
CA GLY A 7 -39.08 13.03 -23.80
C GLY A 7 -37.75 12.30 -23.86
N GLY A 8 -36.78 12.75 -23.07
CA GLY A 8 -35.42 12.21 -23.12
C GLY A 8 -34.66 12.54 -21.86
N THR A 9 -34.96 11.79 -20.81
CA THR A 9 -34.03 11.37 -19.76
C THR A 9 -33.18 12.47 -19.11
N ALA A 10 -33.72 13.08 -18.04
CA ALA A 10 -32.87 13.53 -16.94
C ALA A 10 -32.28 12.27 -16.27
N VAL A 11 -31.19 11.74 -16.83
CA VAL A 11 -30.34 10.79 -16.10
C VAL A 11 -29.74 11.60 -14.98
N SER A 12 -30.25 11.36 -13.76
CA SER A 12 -29.68 11.87 -12.53
C SER A 12 -28.18 11.69 -12.57
N ALA A 13 -27.43 12.78 -12.43
CA ALA A 13 -25.99 12.72 -12.21
C ALA A 13 -25.78 11.99 -10.89
N VAL A 14 -25.64 10.67 -10.98
CA VAL A 14 -25.28 9.80 -9.87
C VAL A 14 -23.95 10.34 -9.35
N SER A 15 -23.88 10.67 -8.06
CA SER A 15 -22.63 11.14 -7.46
C SER A 15 -21.54 10.09 -7.73
N ARG A 16 -20.29 10.49 -7.92
CA ARG A 16 -19.18 9.53 -8.09
C ARG A 16 -19.13 8.50 -6.96
N HIS A 17 -19.57 8.91 -5.77
CA HIS A 17 -19.76 8.01 -4.63
C HIS A 17 -20.82 6.93 -4.90
N ASP A 18 -21.96 7.33 -5.45
CA ASP A 18 -23.08 6.44 -5.76
C ASP A 18 -22.77 5.52 -6.95
N GLU A 19 -21.99 5.99 -7.95
CA GLU A 19 -21.48 5.15 -9.04
C GLU A 19 -20.57 4.04 -8.50
N ASN A 20 -19.70 4.36 -7.54
CA ASN A 20 -18.83 3.37 -6.91
C ASN A 20 -19.62 2.34 -6.10
N ILE A 21 -20.64 2.77 -5.36
CA ILE A 21 -21.53 1.86 -4.62
C ILE A 21 -22.28 0.94 -5.59
N LEU A 22 -22.81 1.47 -6.69
CA LEU A 22 -23.49 0.66 -7.70
C LEU A 22 -22.52 -0.33 -8.36
N ASN A 23 -21.30 0.10 -8.68
CA ASN A 23 -20.31 -0.77 -9.31
C ASN A 23 -19.86 -1.91 -8.36
N LEU A 24 -19.78 -1.66 -7.05
CA LEU A 24 -19.54 -2.69 -6.03
C LEU A 24 -20.69 -3.69 -5.90
N ILE A 25 -21.93 -3.26 -6.13
CA ILE A 25 -23.12 -4.13 -6.10
C ILE A 25 -23.16 -5.04 -7.34
N PHE A 26 -22.83 -4.50 -8.51
CA PHE A 26 -22.99 -5.21 -9.78
C PHE A 26 -21.74 -5.96 -10.26
N ASN A 27 -20.54 -5.55 -9.82
CA ASN A 27 -19.27 -6.21 -10.16
C ASN A 27 -18.44 -6.59 -8.92
N PRO A 28 -18.94 -7.53 -8.11
CA PRO A 28 -18.30 -7.98 -6.87
C PRO A 28 -16.92 -8.65 -7.04
N ASP A 29 -16.63 -9.24 -8.20
CA ASP A 29 -15.31 -9.82 -8.51
C ASP A 29 -14.30 -8.78 -9.03
N SER A 30 -14.67 -7.51 -9.17
CA SER A 30 -13.77 -6.42 -9.57
C SER A 30 -12.67 -6.11 -8.55
N GLY A 31 -12.58 -6.88 -7.47
CA GLY A 31 -11.78 -6.53 -6.30
C GLY A 31 -12.48 -5.43 -5.52
N LEU A 32 -12.18 -5.32 -4.23
CA LEU A 32 -12.60 -4.20 -3.40
C LEU A 32 -12.17 -2.91 -4.12
N ALA A 33 -13.11 -2.22 -4.77
CA ALA A 33 -12.92 -0.92 -5.39
C ALA A 33 -12.74 0.13 -4.29
N LEU A 34 -11.62 -0.01 -3.60
CA LEU A 34 -11.02 0.97 -2.73
C LEU A 34 -10.41 2.00 -3.68
N ASP A 35 -11.20 2.99 -4.10
CA ASP A 35 -10.81 4.19 -4.86
C ASP A 35 -9.64 3.99 -5.85
N ASP A 36 -9.97 3.81 -7.13
CA ASP A 36 -9.01 3.92 -8.25
C ASP A 36 -8.58 5.39 -8.52
N GLU A 37 -8.51 6.22 -7.47
CA GLU A 37 -7.59 7.35 -7.52
C GLU A 37 -6.24 6.78 -7.08
N PRO A 38 -5.26 6.61 -7.99
CA PRO A 38 -3.90 6.54 -7.50
C PRO A 38 -3.73 7.78 -6.63
N LEU A 39 -3.38 7.58 -5.35
CA LEU A 39 -2.91 8.64 -4.47
C LEU A 39 -1.55 9.18 -4.97
N LEU A 40 -1.42 9.42 -6.28
CA LEU A 40 -0.75 10.56 -6.89
C LEU A 40 -1.47 11.86 -6.49
N GLY A 41 -1.96 11.95 -5.25
CA GLY A 41 -2.31 13.21 -4.62
C GLY A 41 -1.02 14.01 -4.59
N ASN A 42 -0.95 14.98 -5.51
CA ASN A 42 0.06 16.00 -5.63
C ASN A 42 1.44 15.44 -5.29
N ALA A 43 2.06 14.74 -6.26
CA ALA A 43 3.45 14.33 -6.18
C ALA A 43 4.28 15.55 -5.79
N THR A 44 4.46 15.73 -4.48
CA THR A 44 5.45 16.61 -3.93
C THR A 44 6.69 15.87 -4.33
N THR A 45 7.29 16.37 -5.42
CA THR A 45 8.54 15.88 -5.95
C THR A 45 9.41 15.56 -4.77
N LEU A 46 9.96 14.33 -4.73
CA LEU A 46 11.06 13.97 -3.83
C LEU A 46 11.89 15.24 -3.62
N PRO A 47 12.28 15.59 -2.37
CA PRO A 47 13.20 16.70 -2.16
C PRO A 47 14.29 16.57 -3.23
N ALA A 48 14.64 17.67 -3.89
CA ALA A 48 15.57 17.65 -5.01
C ALA A 48 16.96 17.22 -4.50
N ILE A 49 17.10 15.93 -4.22
CA ILE A 49 18.32 15.28 -3.77
C ILE A 49 19.22 15.34 -4.98
N ASP A 50 20.37 15.98 -4.82
CA ASP A 50 21.34 16.08 -5.88
C ASP A 50 21.78 14.67 -6.33
N SER A 51 22.11 14.56 -7.61
CA SER A 51 22.40 13.26 -8.22
C SER A 51 23.59 12.53 -7.54
N MET A 52 24.56 13.28 -7.01
CA MET A 52 25.72 12.72 -6.30
C MET A 52 25.30 12.13 -4.95
N THR A 53 24.52 12.87 -4.16
CA THR A 53 23.97 12.40 -2.88
C THR A 53 23.05 11.20 -3.08
N LEU A 54 22.20 11.21 -4.11
CA LEU A 54 21.33 10.06 -4.41
C LEU A 54 22.15 8.82 -4.77
N THR A 55 23.23 8.98 -5.54
CA THR A 55 24.13 7.87 -5.87
C THR A 55 24.80 7.32 -4.61
N ARG A 56 25.29 8.21 -3.74
CA ARG A 56 25.89 7.83 -2.46
C ARG A 56 24.91 7.11 -1.53
N LEU A 57 23.68 7.61 -1.40
CA LEU A 57 22.62 6.99 -0.61
C LEU A 57 22.32 5.57 -1.10
N LYS A 58 22.17 5.39 -2.43
CA LYS A 58 21.94 4.06 -3.03
C LYS A 58 23.09 3.10 -2.80
N MET A 59 24.34 3.58 -2.83
CA MET A 59 25.50 2.73 -2.54
C MET A 59 25.51 2.25 -1.08
N ILE A 60 25.27 3.16 -0.13
CA ILE A 60 25.21 2.81 1.30
C ILE A 60 24.02 1.88 1.56
N GLU A 61 22.86 2.14 0.93
CA GLU A 61 21.69 1.27 1.01
C GLU A 61 21.99 -0.15 0.49
N GLN A 62 22.66 -0.27 -0.66
CA GLN A 62 23.06 -1.55 -1.22
C GLN A 62 24.00 -2.31 -0.28
N GLU A 63 24.96 -1.62 0.34
CA GLU A 63 25.85 -2.21 1.35
C GLU A 63 25.06 -2.71 2.56
N ALA A 64 24.09 -1.93 3.04
CA ALA A 64 23.23 -2.33 4.15
C ALA A 64 22.40 -3.59 3.84
N VAL A 65 21.91 -3.73 2.61
CA VAL A 65 21.17 -4.92 2.16
C VAL A 65 22.09 -6.14 2.17
N ILE A 66 23.32 -6.02 1.64
CA ILE A 66 24.31 -7.11 1.64
C ILE A 66 24.64 -7.55 3.08
N LEU A 67 24.81 -6.60 4.01
CA LEU A 67 25.05 -6.92 5.42
C LEU A 67 23.86 -7.66 6.05
N ALA A 68 22.62 -7.24 5.75
CA ALA A 68 21.42 -7.93 6.23
C ALA A 68 21.31 -9.35 5.66
N GLU A 69 21.64 -9.56 4.38
CA GLU A 69 21.70 -10.88 3.74
C GLU A 69 22.75 -11.80 4.38
N GLN A 70 23.85 -11.23 4.87
CA GLN A 70 24.90 -11.92 5.63
C GLN A 70 24.52 -12.13 7.11
N ASN A 71 23.30 -11.77 7.51
CA ASN A 71 22.82 -11.80 8.89
C ASN A 71 23.58 -10.84 9.85
N ASP A 72 24.36 -9.90 9.31
CA ASP A 72 24.91 -8.78 10.07
C ASP A 72 23.89 -7.64 10.15
N LEU A 73 22.90 -7.84 11.01
CA LEU A 73 21.82 -6.87 11.22
C LEU A 73 22.33 -5.57 11.86
N ALA A 74 23.33 -5.66 12.74
CA ALA A 74 23.91 -4.49 13.41
C ALA A 74 24.67 -3.60 12.41
N GLY A 75 25.48 -4.20 11.53
CA GLY A 75 26.15 -3.50 10.44
C GLY A 75 25.15 -2.87 9.48
N SER A 76 24.11 -3.61 9.09
CA SER A 76 23.03 -3.10 8.23
C SER A 76 22.34 -1.86 8.83
N ILE A 77 21.94 -1.92 10.10
CA ILE A 77 21.34 -0.79 10.83
C ILE A 77 22.30 0.41 10.86
N GLY A 78 23.59 0.16 11.10
CA GLY A 78 24.64 1.20 11.07
C GLY A 78 24.69 1.94 9.73
N LYS A 79 24.73 1.21 8.61
CA LYS A 79 24.72 1.79 7.26
C LYS A 79 23.44 2.57 6.97
N LEU A 80 22.29 2.08 7.41
CA LEU A 80 21.02 2.78 7.21
C LEU A 80 20.91 4.04 8.07
N ASN A 81 21.57 4.08 9.24
CA ASN A 81 21.74 5.31 10.01
C ASN A 81 22.59 6.34 9.27
N GLU A 82 23.63 5.91 8.54
CA GLU A 82 24.42 6.81 7.68
C GLU A 82 23.54 7.43 6.59
N CYS A 83 22.69 6.64 5.92
CA CYS A 83 21.72 7.17 4.94
C CYS A 83 20.81 8.23 5.54
N ILE A 84 20.26 7.98 6.73
CA ILE A 84 19.33 8.89 7.41
C ILE A 84 20.05 10.15 7.91
N THR A 85 21.31 10.04 8.31
CA THR A 85 22.14 11.20 8.69
C THR A 85 22.44 12.08 7.48
N LEU A 86 22.71 11.46 6.32
CA LEU A 86 22.98 12.17 5.08
C LEU A 86 21.71 12.82 4.50
N CYS A 87 20.57 12.13 4.56
CA CYS A 87 19.28 12.64 4.11
C CYS A 87 18.15 12.13 5.02
N PRO A 88 17.69 12.96 5.99
CA PRO A 88 16.65 12.57 6.94
C PRO A 88 15.28 12.26 6.31
N GLU A 89 15.04 12.68 5.07
CA GLU A 89 13.80 12.44 4.32
C GLU A 89 13.93 11.25 3.35
N TYR A 90 15.05 10.53 3.37
CA TYR A 90 15.26 9.37 2.50
C TYR A 90 14.46 8.15 2.97
N ALA A 91 13.21 8.09 2.51
CA ALA A 91 12.20 7.13 2.97
C ALA A 91 12.62 5.65 2.85
N SER A 92 13.42 5.32 1.83
CA SER A 92 13.90 3.94 1.59
C SER A 92 14.76 3.41 2.73
N ALA A 93 15.61 4.26 3.32
CA ALA A 93 16.46 3.86 4.44
C ALA A 93 15.65 3.47 5.68
N TYR A 94 14.56 4.19 5.98
CA TYR A 94 13.68 3.82 7.09
C TYR A 94 12.98 2.47 6.84
N ASN A 95 12.54 2.19 5.61
CA ASN A 95 11.93 0.90 5.27
C ASN A 95 12.89 -0.27 5.48
N ASN A 96 14.12 -0.14 5.00
CA ASN A 96 15.13 -1.20 5.15
C ASN A 96 15.58 -1.32 6.61
N ARG A 97 15.66 -0.20 7.35
CA ARG A 97 16.08 -0.23 8.76
C ARG A 97 15.00 -0.86 9.63
N ALA A 98 13.72 -0.60 9.33
CA ALA A 98 12.61 -1.30 9.94
C ALA A 98 12.66 -2.82 9.69
N GLN A 99 13.05 -3.25 8.48
CA GLN A 99 13.22 -4.66 8.19
C GLN A 99 14.34 -5.27 9.05
N ALA A 100 15.50 -4.62 9.12
CA ALA A 100 16.62 -5.07 9.94
C ALA A 100 16.25 -5.10 11.43
N PHE A 101 15.56 -4.08 11.94
CA PHE A 101 15.06 -4.05 13.32
C PHE A 101 14.07 -5.18 13.60
N ARG A 102 13.13 -5.44 12.68
CA ARG A 102 12.18 -6.55 12.82
C ARG A 102 12.91 -7.90 12.88
N LEU A 103 13.92 -8.11 12.04
CA LEU A 103 14.75 -9.32 12.07
C LEU A 103 15.59 -9.42 13.35
N ASN A 104 15.98 -8.28 13.93
CA ASN A 104 16.71 -8.20 15.19
C ASN A 104 15.81 -8.24 16.44
N GLY A 105 14.49 -8.45 16.28
CA GLY A 105 13.51 -8.47 17.38
C GLY A 105 13.12 -7.10 17.94
N GLN A 106 13.62 -6.01 17.36
CA GLN A 106 13.35 -4.62 17.75
C GLN A 106 12.07 -4.10 17.09
N VAL A 107 10.94 -4.69 17.48
CA VAL A 107 9.65 -4.47 16.82
C VAL A 107 9.13 -3.02 16.98
N LYS A 108 9.41 -2.37 18.11
CA LYS A 108 8.94 -0.99 18.36
C LYS A 108 9.64 -0.02 17.42
N GLU A 109 10.96 -0.12 17.35
CA GLU A 109 11.81 0.68 16.48
C GLU A 109 11.47 0.46 15.00
N ALA A 110 11.13 -0.78 14.63
CA ALA A 110 10.64 -1.08 13.28
C ALA A 110 9.34 -0.35 12.94
N LEU A 111 8.37 -0.29 13.87
CA LEU A 111 7.11 0.43 13.63
C LEU A 111 7.32 1.93 13.49
N GLU A 112 8.15 2.53 14.35
CA GLU A 112 8.49 3.96 14.27
C GLU A 112 9.13 4.31 12.91
N ASP A 113 10.02 3.46 12.41
CA ASP A 113 10.63 3.67 11.10
C ASP A 113 9.66 3.47 9.94
N LEU A 114 8.72 2.52 10.04
CA LEU A 114 7.68 2.36 9.02
C LEU A 114 6.76 3.59 8.97
N GLU A 115 6.47 4.22 10.10
CA GLU A 115 5.73 5.49 10.12
C GLU A 115 6.50 6.62 9.43
N ARG A 116 7.82 6.71 9.66
CA ARG A 116 8.68 7.67 8.96
C ARG A 116 8.78 7.37 7.46
N ALA A 117 8.89 6.11 7.07
CA ALA A 117 8.91 5.69 5.67
C ALA A 117 7.61 6.07 4.95
N LEU A 118 6.46 5.92 5.61
CA LEU A 118 5.16 6.35 5.07
C LEU A 118 5.04 7.88 5.00
N LYS A 119 5.57 8.59 6.00
CA LYS A 119 5.59 10.06 6.03
C LYS A 119 6.42 10.66 4.89
N TYR A 120 7.62 10.14 4.65
CA TYR A 120 8.55 10.67 3.64
C TYR A 120 8.41 10.01 2.28
N GLY A 121 7.78 8.84 2.19
CA GLY A 121 7.60 8.07 0.97
C GLY A 121 6.46 8.53 0.08
N VAL A 122 5.78 9.65 0.40
CA VAL A 122 4.67 10.19 -0.40
C VAL A 122 5.14 10.39 -1.85
N GLY A 123 4.37 9.89 -2.82
CA GLY A 123 4.75 9.90 -4.24
C GLY A 123 5.75 8.81 -4.66
N ASN A 124 6.28 8.01 -3.73
CA ASN A 124 7.12 6.85 -4.02
C ASN A 124 6.36 5.54 -3.76
N ALA A 125 5.65 5.05 -4.78
CA ALA A 125 4.87 3.82 -4.69
C ALA A 125 5.69 2.60 -4.24
N SER A 126 6.98 2.53 -4.59
CA SER A 126 7.83 1.39 -4.19
C SER A 126 8.11 1.38 -2.70
N VAL A 127 8.35 2.54 -2.09
CA VAL A 127 8.52 2.67 -0.65
C VAL A 127 7.20 2.41 0.06
N LEU A 128 6.10 3.02 -0.40
CA LEU A 128 4.79 2.91 0.25
C LEU A 128 4.30 1.45 0.26
N LYS A 129 4.39 0.74 -0.88
CA LYS A 129 3.96 -0.67 -0.97
C LYS A 129 4.74 -1.58 -0.03
N GLN A 130 6.02 -1.30 0.22
CA GLN A 130 6.84 -2.08 1.16
C GLN A 130 6.51 -1.71 2.61
N ALA A 131 6.40 -0.42 2.91
CA ALA A 131 6.15 0.09 4.26
C ALA A 131 4.83 -0.43 4.82
N TYR A 132 3.75 -0.30 4.04
CA TYR A 132 2.43 -0.80 4.41
C TYR A 132 2.46 -2.32 4.65
N THR A 133 3.04 -3.10 3.75
CA THR A 133 3.11 -4.56 3.90
C THR A 133 3.92 -4.99 5.12
N GLN A 134 5.06 -4.35 5.39
CA GLN A 134 5.85 -4.67 6.58
C GLN A 134 5.09 -4.33 7.87
N ARG A 135 4.42 -3.18 7.92
CA ARG A 135 3.61 -2.78 9.08
C ARG A 135 2.44 -3.72 9.30
N ALA A 136 1.79 -4.16 8.23
CA ALA A 136 0.72 -5.15 8.28
C ALA A 136 1.17 -6.48 8.89
N ILE A 137 2.35 -6.98 8.48
CA ILE A 137 2.93 -8.21 9.03
C ILE A 137 3.20 -8.07 10.53
N ILE A 138 3.76 -6.94 10.96
CA ILE A 138 4.02 -6.68 12.38
C ILE A 138 2.71 -6.61 13.17
N ARG A 139 1.74 -5.80 12.73
CA ARG A 139 0.43 -5.65 13.39
C ARG A 139 -0.31 -6.98 13.50
N LYS A 140 -0.27 -7.79 12.45
CA LYS A 140 -0.83 -9.15 12.46
C LYS A 140 -0.19 -10.02 13.53
N SER A 141 1.14 -9.96 13.68
CA SER A 141 1.86 -10.71 14.71
C SER A 141 1.56 -10.23 16.14
N GLN A 142 1.15 -8.97 16.29
CA GLN A 142 0.73 -8.37 17.56
C GLN A 142 -0.76 -8.58 17.87
N GLY A 143 -1.51 -9.24 16.97
CA GLY A 143 -2.95 -9.48 17.14
C GLY A 143 -3.85 -8.32 16.68
N ASP A 144 -3.29 -7.24 16.14
CA ASP A 144 -4.04 -6.14 15.52
C ASP A 144 -4.46 -6.53 14.09
N ALA A 145 -5.48 -7.38 14.00
CA ALA A 145 -5.99 -7.88 12.73
C ALA A 145 -6.58 -6.76 11.87
N THR A 146 -7.36 -5.86 12.47
CA THR A 146 -7.99 -4.74 11.75
C THR A 146 -6.96 -3.78 11.17
N GLY A 147 -5.95 -3.38 11.95
CA GLY A 147 -4.86 -2.53 11.46
C GLY A 147 -4.02 -3.23 10.39
N ALA A 148 -3.79 -4.53 10.53
CA ALA A 148 -3.09 -5.32 9.52
C ALA A 148 -3.86 -5.42 8.19
N GLU A 149 -5.17 -5.64 8.24
CA GLU A 149 -6.02 -5.70 7.05
C GLU A 149 -6.03 -4.37 6.30
N ASN A 150 -6.15 -3.25 7.02
CA ASN A 150 -6.06 -1.92 6.41
C ASN A 150 -4.69 -1.70 5.74
N ASP A 151 -3.60 -2.05 6.41
CA ASP A 151 -2.26 -1.88 5.85
C ASP A 151 -2.01 -2.83 4.66
N PHE A 152 -2.49 -4.07 4.68
CA PHE A 152 -2.41 -4.95 3.51
C PHE A 152 -3.24 -4.40 2.35
N ALA A 153 -4.40 -3.80 2.60
CA ALA A 153 -5.19 -3.16 1.54
C ALA A 153 -4.41 -2.01 0.89
N GLN A 154 -3.77 -1.13 1.68
CA GLN A 154 -2.92 -0.06 1.14
C GLN A 154 -1.69 -0.63 0.40
N GLY A 155 -1.00 -1.63 0.96
CA GLY A 155 0.12 -2.28 0.29
C GLY A 155 -0.27 -2.89 -1.05
N ALA A 156 -1.45 -3.50 -1.14
CA ALA A 156 -1.99 -4.08 -2.37
C ALA A 156 -2.31 -3.00 -3.42
N ARG A 157 -2.89 -1.87 -3.00
CA ARG A 157 -3.15 -0.69 -3.86
C ARG A 157 -1.87 -0.17 -4.50
N TYR A 158 -0.76 -0.09 -3.76
CA TYR A 158 0.54 0.30 -4.31
C TYR A 158 1.29 -0.84 -5.04
N GLY A 159 0.65 -1.99 -5.26
CA GLY A 159 1.16 -3.07 -6.10
C GLY A 159 2.05 -4.10 -5.39
N ASN A 160 1.93 -4.28 -4.07
CA ASN A 160 2.65 -5.35 -3.36
C ASN A 160 1.92 -6.70 -3.50
N GLU A 161 2.60 -7.72 -4.05
CA GLU A 161 1.99 -9.03 -4.30
C GLU A 161 1.66 -9.83 -3.04
N VAL A 162 2.50 -9.72 -1.99
CA VAL A 162 2.22 -10.36 -0.69
C VAL A 162 0.96 -9.77 -0.10
N ALA A 163 0.82 -8.45 -0.17
CA ALA A 163 -0.37 -7.75 0.31
C ALA A 163 -1.62 -8.10 -0.49
N LYS A 164 -1.54 -8.15 -1.83
CA LYS A 164 -2.65 -8.60 -2.69
C LYS A 164 -3.12 -10.00 -2.30
N THR A 165 -2.18 -10.92 -2.07
CA THR A 165 -2.48 -12.29 -1.65
C THR A 165 -3.12 -12.32 -0.26
N ALA A 166 -2.64 -11.50 0.67
CA ALA A 166 -3.22 -11.39 2.01
C ALA A 166 -4.67 -10.87 1.97
N VAL A 167 -4.95 -9.84 1.17
CA VAL A 167 -6.30 -9.29 0.98
C VAL A 167 -7.24 -10.32 0.35
N ARG A 168 -6.83 -11.01 -0.72
CA ARG A 168 -7.63 -12.06 -1.37
C ARG A 168 -7.98 -13.21 -0.43
N ASN A 169 -7.09 -13.52 0.52
CA ASN A 169 -7.28 -14.60 1.46
C ASN A 169 -8.09 -14.20 2.71
N ASN A 170 -8.47 -12.93 2.84
CA ASN A 170 -9.28 -12.43 3.95
C ASN A 170 -10.64 -13.16 3.99
N PRO A 171 -11.05 -13.72 5.15
CA PRO A 171 -12.35 -14.40 5.31
C PRO A 171 -13.55 -13.57 4.82
N TYR A 172 -13.53 -12.25 5.04
CA TYR A 172 -14.58 -11.34 4.57
C TYR A 172 -14.64 -11.29 3.05
N ALA A 173 -13.49 -11.17 2.38
CA ALA A 173 -13.42 -11.19 0.92
C ALA A 173 -13.93 -12.53 0.34
N LYS A 174 -13.63 -13.65 1.01
CA LYS A 174 -14.14 -14.97 0.61
C LYS A 174 -15.66 -15.10 0.77
N MET A 175 -16.23 -14.55 1.84
CA MET A 175 -17.68 -14.55 2.05
C MET A 175 -18.40 -13.71 1.01
N CYS A 176 -17.90 -12.51 0.70
CA CYS A 176 -18.49 -11.66 -0.35
C CYS A 176 -18.56 -12.40 -1.69
N ASN A 177 -17.46 -13.03 -2.11
CA ASN A 177 -17.42 -13.79 -3.37
C ASN A 177 -18.40 -14.98 -3.37
N ALA A 178 -18.55 -15.68 -2.23
CA ALA A 178 -19.47 -16.80 -2.14
C ALA A 178 -20.95 -16.38 -2.25
N ILE A 179 -21.33 -15.30 -1.55
CA ILE A 179 -22.70 -14.75 -1.58
C ILE A 179 -23.06 -14.28 -3.00
N VAL A 180 -22.10 -13.65 -3.66
CA VAL A 180 -22.22 -13.17 -5.04
C VAL A 180 -22.40 -14.32 -6.02
N MET A 181 -21.54 -15.36 -5.95
CA MET A 181 -21.65 -16.52 -6.82
C MET A 181 -23.00 -17.23 -6.62
N GLU A 182 -23.48 -17.31 -5.38
CA GLU A 182 -24.78 -17.89 -5.07
C GLU A 182 -25.93 -17.06 -5.67
N ALA A 183 -25.86 -15.73 -5.61
CA ALA A 183 -26.85 -14.83 -6.21
C ALA A 183 -26.86 -14.93 -7.75
N MET A 184 -25.68 -14.98 -8.38
CA MET A 184 -25.55 -15.16 -9.83
C MET A 184 -26.13 -16.50 -10.29
N ASN A 185 -25.88 -17.58 -9.55
CA ASN A 185 -26.37 -18.92 -9.91
C ASN A 185 -27.91 -19.03 -9.78
N LYS A 186 -28.53 -18.27 -8.88
CA LYS A 186 -29.99 -18.20 -8.73
C LYS A 186 -30.68 -17.33 -9.79
N LEU A 187 -29.96 -16.44 -10.47
CA LEU A 187 -30.49 -15.58 -11.55
C LEU A 187 -30.32 -16.20 -12.95
N GLY A 188 -29.46 -17.21 -13.09
CA GLY A 188 -29.23 -17.94 -14.34
C GLY A 188 -30.02 -19.26 -14.49
N ALA A 189 -30.84 -19.64 -13.51
CA ALA A 189 -31.70 -20.82 -13.49
C ALA A 189 -33.18 -20.42 -13.49
#